data_AF-A0A8T7AY71-F1
#
_entry.id   AF-A0A8T7AY71-F1
#
_cell.length_a   1.000
_cell.length_b   1.000
_cell.length_c   1.000
_cell.angle_alpha   90.00
_cell.angle_beta   90.00
_cell.angle_gamma   90.00
#
_symmetry.space_group_name_H-M   'P 1'
#
loop_
_entity.id
_entity.type
_entity.pdbx_description
1 polymer ?
#
loop_
_entity_poly.entity_id
_entity_poly.type
_entity_poly.pdbx_seq_one_letter_code
_entity_poly.pdbx_strand_id
1 'polypeptide(L)'
;MTLADDEFLARFEDCSLDDAVFKHTGHVRMAFLYLQRHDTETALTRICKGIQRFGASRGAPEKYHATVTIAFARIIAKRLQPDQGFDDFVAANPDLMSPRPLLLDYYSEALLYSDEARLRFVAPDRRPLPT
;
A
#
# COMPACT_ATOMS: atom_id res chain seq x y z
N MET A 1 -7.45 0.34 -22.30
CA MET A 1 -6.92 -1.02 -22.02
C MET A 1 -6.26 -0.99 -20.66
N THR A 2 -6.53 -1.98 -19.82
CA THR A 2 -5.85 -2.15 -18.53
C THR A 2 -4.41 -2.59 -18.78
N LEU A 3 -3.44 -1.96 -18.11
CA LEU A 3 -2.02 -2.34 -18.20
C LEU A 3 -1.84 -3.76 -17.67
N ALA A 4 -0.99 -4.57 -18.32
CA ALA A 4 -0.56 -5.86 -17.76
C ALA A 4 0.21 -5.64 -16.43
N ASP A 5 0.28 -6.65 -15.57
CA ASP A 5 0.89 -6.50 -14.23
C ASP A 5 2.37 -6.09 -14.28
N ASP A 6 3.14 -6.69 -15.18
CA ASP A 6 4.56 -6.36 -15.36
C ASP A 6 4.75 -4.95 -15.93
N GLU A 7 3.91 -4.56 -16.89
CA GLU A 7 3.94 -3.20 -17.46
C GLU A 7 3.55 -2.15 -16.40
N PHE A 8 2.53 -2.44 -15.59
CA PHE A 8 2.10 -1.59 -14.50
C PHE A 8 3.21 -1.39 -13.47
N LEU A 9 3.88 -2.47 -13.04
CA LEU A 9 4.98 -2.38 -12.08
C LEU A 9 6.20 -1.69 -12.69
N ALA A 10 6.58 -2.01 -13.94
CA ALA A 10 7.71 -1.35 -14.60
C ALA A 10 7.51 0.17 -14.67
N ARG A 11 6.31 0.61 -15.06
CA ARG A 11 5.95 2.04 -15.12
C ARG A 11 5.86 2.71 -13.75
N PHE A 12 5.48 1.97 -12.72
CA PHE A 12 5.57 2.46 -11.34
C PHE A 12 7.04 2.58 -10.90
N GLU A 13 7.87 1.61 -11.26
CA GLU A 13 9.27 1.55 -10.88
C GLU A 13 10.12 2.65 -11.55
N ASP A 14 9.83 3.01 -12.79
CA ASP A 14 10.52 4.11 -13.49
C ASP A 14 9.83 5.48 -13.33
N CYS A 15 8.76 5.55 -12.53
CA CYS A 15 7.94 6.74 -12.29
C CYS A 15 7.23 7.32 -13.54
N SER A 16 7.05 6.52 -14.60
CA SER A 16 6.29 6.90 -15.82
C SER A 16 4.80 6.56 -15.76
N LEU A 17 4.33 5.90 -14.68
CA LEU A 17 2.92 5.62 -14.49
C LEU A 17 2.11 6.91 -14.32
N ASP A 18 0.95 6.98 -14.96
CA ASP A 18 0.04 8.13 -14.88
C ASP A 18 -0.56 8.25 -13.47
N ASP A 19 -0.63 9.48 -12.95
CA ASP A 19 -1.24 9.78 -11.65
C ASP A 19 -2.73 9.40 -11.60
N ALA A 20 -3.43 9.43 -12.75
CA ALA A 20 -4.80 8.97 -12.87
C ALA A 20 -4.93 7.46 -12.61
N VAL A 21 -3.87 6.69 -12.91
CA VAL A 21 -3.78 5.24 -12.71
C VAL A 21 -3.26 4.94 -11.30
N PHE A 22 -2.31 5.72 -10.78
CA PHE A 22 -1.71 5.53 -9.45
C PHE A 22 -2.51 6.21 -8.32
N LYS A 23 -3.83 6.03 -8.33
CA LYS A 23 -4.74 6.38 -7.23
C LYS A 23 -4.79 5.26 -6.20
N HIS A 24 -5.75 5.29 -5.27
CA HIS A 24 -5.88 4.30 -4.20
C HIS A 24 -5.83 2.84 -4.70
N THR A 25 -6.67 2.47 -5.68
CA THR A 25 -6.66 1.12 -6.27
C THR A 25 -5.31 0.76 -6.89
N GLY A 26 -4.59 1.73 -7.47
CA GLY A 26 -3.23 1.54 -7.98
C GLY A 26 -2.22 1.24 -6.87
N HIS A 27 -2.32 1.89 -5.72
CA HIS A 27 -1.49 1.57 -4.55
C HIS A 27 -1.77 0.15 -4.04
N VAL A 28 -3.05 -0.25 -3.97
CA VAL A 28 -3.44 -1.61 -3.57
C VAL A 28 -2.90 -2.65 -4.56
N ARG A 29 -3.05 -2.40 -5.87
CA ARG A 29 -2.52 -3.28 -6.93
C ARG A 29 -1.01 -3.43 -6.84
N MET A 30 -0.28 -2.33 -6.66
CA MET A 30 1.18 -2.35 -6.50
C MET A 30 1.60 -3.18 -5.28
N ALA A 31 0.97 -2.96 -4.12
CA ALA A 31 1.26 -3.72 -2.92
C ALA A 31 0.94 -5.22 -3.08
N PHE A 32 -0.23 -5.54 -3.66
CA PHE A 32 -0.65 -6.89 -3.98
C PHE A 32 0.40 -7.62 -4.84
N LEU A 33 0.86 -7.00 -5.93
CA LEU A 33 1.83 -7.62 -6.85
C LEU A 33 3.19 -7.84 -6.20
N TYR A 34 3.71 -6.89 -5.42
CA TYR A 34 4.98 -7.13 -4.71
C TYR A 34 4.86 -8.23 -3.65
N LEU A 35 3.74 -8.31 -2.95
CA LEU A 35 3.51 -9.33 -1.92
C LEU A 35 3.23 -10.72 -2.50
N GLN A 36 2.74 -10.83 -3.74
CA GLN A 36 2.67 -12.10 -4.48
C GLN A 36 4.04 -12.58 -4.97
N ARG A 37 4.96 -11.65 -5.26
CA ARG A 37 6.26 -11.96 -5.90
C ARG A 37 7.43 -12.09 -4.93
N HIS A 38 7.27 -11.62 -3.70
CA HIS A 38 8.34 -11.53 -2.72
C HIS A 38 7.84 -11.90 -1.33
N ASP A 39 8.77 -12.27 -0.44
CA ASP A 39 8.47 -12.33 0.99
C ASP A 39 8.03 -10.94 1.52
N THR A 40 7.34 -10.95 2.66
CA THR A 40 6.73 -9.73 3.22
C THR A 40 7.75 -8.63 3.51
N GLU A 41 8.96 -8.96 3.96
CA GLU A 41 9.99 -7.97 4.31
C GLU A 41 10.55 -7.28 3.05
N THR A 42 10.87 -8.08 2.03
CA THR A 42 11.30 -7.59 0.72
C THR A 42 10.21 -6.74 0.07
N ALA A 43 8.95 -7.20 0.10
CA ALA A 43 7.82 -6.48 -0.46
C ALA A 43 7.61 -5.13 0.22
N LEU A 44 7.61 -5.08 1.57
CA LEU A 44 7.49 -3.83 2.32
C LEU A 44 8.58 -2.83 1.96
N THR A 45 9.82 -3.29 1.82
CA THR A 45 10.95 -2.45 1.41
C THR A 45 10.72 -1.85 0.03
N ARG A 46 10.27 -2.66 -0.94
CA ARG A 46 9.98 -2.21 -2.32
C ARG A 46 8.81 -1.24 -2.37
N ILE A 47 7.72 -1.53 -1.66
CA ILE A 47 6.53 -0.68 -1.56
C ILE A 47 6.91 0.70 -1.01
N CYS A 48 7.58 0.76 0.14
CA CYS A 48 7.98 2.02 0.77
C CYS A 48 8.90 2.84 -0.12
N LYS A 49 9.98 2.25 -0.63
CA LYS A 49 10.93 2.95 -1.51
C LYS A 49 10.27 3.41 -2.82
N GLY A 50 9.41 2.58 -3.39
CA GLY A 50 8.67 2.88 -4.62
C GLY A 50 7.76 4.09 -4.44
N ILE A 51 6.91 4.11 -3.39
CA ILE A 51 6.00 5.23 -3.14
C ILE A 51 6.78 6.52 -2.85
N GLN A 52 7.86 6.44 -2.06
CA GLN A 52 8.73 7.60 -1.80
C GLN A 52 9.34 8.17 -3.09
N ARG A 53 9.91 7.30 -3.94
CA ARG A 53 10.49 7.70 -5.23
C ARG A 53 9.43 8.28 -6.16
N PHE A 54 8.26 7.66 -6.23
CA PHE A 54 7.15 8.13 -7.05
C PHE A 54 6.68 9.52 -6.62
N GLY A 55 6.42 9.72 -5.32
CA GLY A 55 6.07 11.02 -4.75
C GLY A 55 7.13 12.09 -4.98
N ALA A 56 8.40 11.76 -4.79
CA ALA A 56 9.52 12.68 -5.08
C ALA A 56 9.57 13.09 -6.55
N SER A 57 9.36 12.16 -7.49
CA SER A 57 9.34 12.45 -8.92
C SER A 57 8.17 13.36 -9.36
N ARG A 58 7.15 13.49 -8.50
CA ARG A 58 5.99 14.38 -8.68
C ARG A 58 6.10 15.67 -7.87
N GLY A 59 7.26 15.94 -7.25
CA GLY A 59 7.45 17.11 -6.40
C GLY A 59 6.59 17.11 -5.13
N ALA A 60 6.08 15.95 -4.72
CA ALA A 60 5.21 15.78 -3.56
C ALA A 60 5.72 14.69 -2.58
N PRO A 61 7.01 14.70 -2.19
CA PRO A 61 7.57 13.69 -1.28
C PRO A 61 6.88 13.69 0.08
N GLU A 62 6.35 14.84 0.51
CA GLU A 62 5.65 15.01 1.76
C GLU A 62 4.39 14.16 1.85
N LYS A 63 3.77 13.74 0.74
CA LYS A 63 2.57 12.88 0.73
C LYS A 63 2.82 11.47 1.26
N TYR A 64 4.08 11.02 1.32
CA TYR A 64 4.42 9.73 1.89
C TYR A 64 4.06 9.65 3.37
N HIS A 65 3.51 8.51 3.78
CA HIS A 65 3.14 8.23 5.15
C HIS A 65 3.54 6.80 5.51
N ALA A 66 4.56 6.66 6.36
CA ALA A 66 5.18 5.36 6.68
C ALA A 66 4.18 4.40 7.34
N THR A 67 3.49 4.84 8.40
CA THR A 67 2.54 3.98 9.12
C THR A 67 1.39 3.51 8.25
N VAL A 68 0.72 4.42 7.52
CA VAL A 68 -0.36 4.06 6.58
C VAL A 68 0.13 3.03 5.57
N THR A 69 1.27 3.28 4.92
CA THR A 69 1.82 2.38 3.90
C THR A 69 2.08 0.98 4.45
N ILE A 70 2.79 0.88 5.58
CA ILE A 70 3.22 -0.39 6.16
C ILE A 70 2.03 -1.15 6.76
N ALA A 71 1.15 -0.46 7.48
CA ALA A 71 -0.04 -1.08 8.06
C ALA A 71 -0.95 -1.66 6.97
N PHE A 72 -1.18 -0.90 5.91
CA PHE A 72 -2.02 -1.34 4.80
C PHE A 72 -1.42 -2.55 4.06
N ALA A 73 -0.12 -2.50 3.77
CA ALA A 73 0.58 -3.61 3.15
C ALA A 73 0.55 -4.90 4.00
N ARG A 74 0.65 -4.79 5.34
CA ARG A 74 0.50 -5.95 6.24
C ARG A 74 -0.91 -6.53 6.24
N ILE A 75 -1.94 -5.68 6.19
CA ILE A 75 -3.33 -6.15 6.06
C ILE A 75 -3.53 -6.89 4.74
N ILE A 76 -2.99 -6.35 3.63
CA ILE A 76 -3.01 -7.03 2.33
C ILE A 76 -2.29 -8.38 2.42
N ALA A 77 -1.07 -8.40 2.95
CA ALA A 77 -0.25 -9.61 3.08
C ALA A 77 -1.00 -10.74 3.81
N LYS A 78 -1.73 -10.42 4.88
CA LYS A 78 -2.53 -11.43 5.61
C LYS A 78 -3.65 -12.02 4.77
N ARG A 79 -4.26 -11.21 3.90
CA ARG A 79 -5.46 -11.57 3.14
C ARG A 79 -5.16 -12.23 1.81
N LEU A 80 -3.89 -12.21 1.37
CA LEU A 80 -3.48 -12.86 0.13
C LEU A 80 -3.77 -14.35 0.17
N GLN A 81 -4.21 -14.86 -0.96
CA GLN A 81 -4.27 -16.27 -1.26
C GLN A 81 -3.31 -16.58 -2.41
N PRO A 82 -2.69 -17.78 -2.44
CA PRO A 82 -1.89 -18.22 -3.57
C PRO A 82 -2.70 -18.17 -4.87
N ASP A 83 -2.04 -17.81 -5.97
CA ASP A 83 -2.58 -17.84 -7.34
C ASP A 83 -3.88 -17.03 -7.58
N GLN A 84 -4.23 -16.12 -6.67
CA GLN A 84 -5.39 -15.25 -6.83
C GLN A 84 -5.08 -14.10 -7.80
N GLY A 85 -6.03 -13.73 -8.66
CA GLY A 85 -5.95 -12.53 -9.49
C GLY A 85 -6.29 -11.26 -8.69
N PHE A 86 -5.79 -10.09 -9.14
CA PHE A 86 -6.05 -8.82 -8.44
C PHE A 86 -7.54 -8.47 -8.34
N ASP A 87 -8.31 -8.69 -9.42
CA ASP A 87 -9.74 -8.37 -9.44
C ASP A 87 -10.53 -9.24 -8.44
N ASP A 88 -10.23 -10.54 -8.38
CA ASP A 88 -10.82 -11.45 -7.40
C ASP A 88 -10.42 -11.08 -5.96
N PHE A 89 -9.17 -10.67 -5.76
CA PHE A 89 -8.69 -10.21 -4.46
C PHE A 89 -9.45 -8.97 -3.97
N VAL A 90 -9.65 -7.98 -4.84
CA VAL A 90 -10.43 -6.77 -4.50
C VAL A 90 -11.89 -7.11 -4.26
N ALA A 91 -12.49 -7.98 -5.08
CA ALA A 91 -13.87 -8.42 -4.90
C ALA A 91 -14.09 -9.12 -3.54
N ALA A 92 -13.11 -9.92 -3.09
CA ALA A 92 -13.15 -10.59 -1.79
C ALA A 92 -12.84 -9.66 -0.60
N ASN A 93 -12.23 -8.49 -0.84
CA ASN A 93 -11.75 -7.57 0.18
C ASN A 93 -12.18 -6.10 -0.09
N PRO A 94 -13.48 -5.81 -0.17
CA PRO A 94 -13.98 -4.49 -0.58
C PRO A 94 -13.61 -3.35 0.37
N ASP A 95 -13.40 -3.65 1.65
CA ASP A 95 -12.96 -2.70 2.66
C ASP A 95 -11.56 -2.13 2.37
N LEU A 96 -10.72 -2.84 1.61
CA LEU A 96 -9.43 -2.31 1.14
C LEU A 96 -9.59 -1.12 0.21
N MET A 97 -10.77 -0.83 -0.34
CA MET A 97 -11.00 0.37 -1.16
C MET A 97 -11.31 1.61 -0.29
N SER A 98 -11.49 1.44 1.02
CA SER A 98 -11.79 2.51 1.98
C SER A 98 -10.72 2.56 3.08
N PRO A 99 -9.54 3.16 2.81
CA PRO A 99 -8.38 2.99 3.66
C PRO A 99 -8.52 3.63 5.04
N ARG A 100 -9.19 4.79 5.12
CA ARG A 100 -9.38 5.49 6.40
C ARG A 100 -10.25 4.68 7.36
N PRO A 101 -11.49 4.28 7.02
CA PRO A 101 -12.29 3.43 7.90
C PRO A 101 -11.54 2.17 8.37
N LEU A 102 -10.89 1.47 7.44
CA LEU A 102 -10.15 0.25 7.75
C LEU A 102 -9.01 0.49 8.76
N LEU A 103 -8.20 1.54 8.58
CA LEU A 103 -7.08 1.81 9.49
C LEU A 103 -7.55 2.30 10.87
N LEU A 104 -8.71 2.96 10.96
CA LEU A 104 -9.26 3.43 12.23
C LEU A 104 -9.81 2.32 13.14
N ASP A 105 -9.93 1.09 12.62
CA ASP A 105 -10.17 -0.11 13.43
C ASP A 105 -8.92 -0.54 14.22
N TYR A 106 -7.73 -0.08 13.83
CA TYR A 106 -6.45 -0.43 14.46
C TYR A 106 -5.82 0.77 15.17
N TYR A 107 -5.97 1.96 14.61
CA TYR A 107 -5.34 3.18 15.09
C TYR A 107 -6.38 4.19 15.58
N SER A 108 -6.09 4.92 16.66
CA SER A 108 -6.76 6.19 16.94
C SER A 108 -6.39 7.23 15.89
N GLU A 109 -7.28 8.21 15.66
CA GLU A 109 -6.95 9.34 14.77
C GLU A 109 -5.73 10.12 15.27
N ALA A 110 -5.62 10.30 16.58
CA ALA A 110 -4.51 11.00 17.22
C ALA A 110 -3.16 10.33 16.92
N LEU A 111 -3.09 9.01 17.02
CA LEU A 111 -1.86 8.28 16.68
C LEU A 111 -1.62 8.26 15.17
N LEU A 112 -2.63 7.90 14.37
CA LEU A 112 -2.49 7.71 12.92
C LEU A 112 -2.01 8.98 12.22
N TYR A 113 -2.48 10.16 12.66
CA TYR A 113 -2.16 11.45 12.06
C TYR A 113 -1.07 12.23 12.81
N SER A 114 -0.33 11.58 13.71
CA SER A 114 0.86 12.17 14.34
C SER A 114 2.02 12.30 13.36
N ASP A 115 2.92 13.27 13.61
CA ASP A 115 4.15 13.44 12.83
C ASP A 115 5.03 12.17 12.88
N GLU A 116 5.08 11.52 14.04
CA GLU A 116 5.81 10.26 14.22
C GLU A 116 5.29 9.16 13.29
N ALA A 117 3.97 8.98 13.21
CA ALA A 117 3.35 7.96 12.36
C ALA A 117 3.57 8.25 10.87
N ARG A 118 3.71 9.52 10.48
CA ARG A 118 4.06 9.91 9.12
C ARG A 118 5.50 9.50 8.77
N LEU A 119 6.44 9.75 9.68
CA LEU A 119 7.87 9.56 9.44
C LEU A 119 8.33 8.11 9.59
N ARG A 120 7.78 7.37 10.55
CA ARG A 120 8.13 5.96 10.80
C ARG A 120 6.91 5.13 11.11
N PHE A 121 7.05 3.81 11.00
CA PHE A 121 6.00 2.90 11.45
C PHE A 121 5.83 3.01 12.97
N VAL A 122 4.59 3.23 13.39
CA VAL A 122 4.16 3.07 14.78
C VAL A 122 3.17 1.92 14.89
N ALA A 123 3.27 1.14 15.95
CA ALA A 123 2.34 0.05 16.21
C ALA A 123 0.93 0.61 16.53
N PRO A 124 -0.14 -0.11 16.16
CA PRO A 124 -1.51 0.33 16.45
C PRO A 124 -1.82 0.36 17.95
N ASP A 125 -2.68 1.30 18.36
CA ASP A 125 -3.08 1.55 19.75
C ASP A 125 -4.51 1.09 20.11
N ARG A 126 -5.32 0.68 19.13
CA ARG A 126 -6.68 0.13 19.38
C ARG A 126 -6.73 -1.39 19.31
N ARG A 127 -6.12 -1.95 18.26
CA ARG A 127 -6.14 -3.39 17.96
C ARG A 127 -4.83 -3.77 17.26
N PRO A 128 -4.21 -4.91 17.56
CA PRO A 128 -3.04 -5.39 16.81
C PRO A 128 -3.38 -5.58 15.33
N LEU A 129 -2.42 -5.25 14.45
CA LEU A 129 -2.53 -5.62 13.04
C LEU A 129 -2.59 -7.15 12.92
N PRO A 130 -3.27 -7.68 11.88
CA PRO A 130 -3.25 -9.11 11.63
C PRO A 130 -1.81 -9.63 11.48
N THR A 131 -1.52 -10.72 12.19
CA THR A 131 -0.30 -11.54 12.09
C THR A 131 -0.56 -12.77 11.26
#